data_AF-A0A7W8PCU0-F1
#
_entry.id   AF-A0A7W8PCU0-F1
#
_cell.length_a   1.000
_cell.length_b   1.000
_cell.length_c   1.000
_cell.angle_alpha   90.00
_cell.angle_beta   90.00
_cell.angle_gamma   90.00
#
_symmetry.space_group_name_H-M   'P 1'
#
loop_
_entity.id
_entity.type
_entity.pdbx_description
1 polymer ?
#
loop_
_entity_poly.entity_id
_entity_poly.type
_entity_poly.pdbx_seq_one_letter_code
_entity_poly.pdbx_strand_id
1 'polypeptide(L)'
;MNQNNLSNNHLSSGPSEPGVAPESAHLERESLQGPQSVIIDLGQAIRDFENNVKYARVDIDPGDVLSDISKEIISKDYDKDAVFDFISDLRFNLEEKVRPNQMACIADAIEKLGMALVERLRQHNIYHPETGRFEYGFYGFAPGNMAVFRTLMRR
;
A
#
# COMPACT_ATOMS: atom_id res chain seq x y z
N MET A 1 31.11 -30.92 -69.35
CA MET A 1 32.20 -30.56 -68.41
C MET A 1 31.84 -31.20 -67.08
N ASN A 2 32.26 -32.43 -66.80
CA ASN A 2 33.56 -32.94 -66.34
C ASN A 2 33.57 -33.14 -64.80
N GLN A 3 34.03 -34.33 -64.39
CA GLN A 3 34.43 -34.80 -63.04
C GLN A 3 33.28 -35.35 -62.15
N ASN A 4 33.16 -36.68 -61.90
CA ASN A 4 34.03 -37.59 -61.09
C ASN A 4 34.28 -37.01 -59.69
N ASN A 5 34.18 -37.69 -58.55
CA ASN A 5 34.21 -39.12 -58.22
C ASN A 5 33.96 -39.25 -56.68
N LEU A 6 33.44 -40.41 -56.24
CA LEU A 6 33.87 -41.23 -55.06
C LEU A 6 34.01 -40.52 -53.69
N SER A 7 33.38 -40.92 -52.58
CA SER A 7 33.40 -42.22 -51.89
C SER A 7 32.54 -42.07 -50.62
N ASN A 8 31.53 -42.91 -50.38
CA ASN A 8 31.55 -44.19 -49.66
C ASN A 8 31.55 -44.12 -48.12
N ASN A 9 30.61 -44.90 -47.57
CA ASN A 9 30.62 -45.60 -46.27
C ASN A 9 30.25 -44.76 -45.03
N HIS A 10 29.45 -45.24 -44.07
CA HIS A 10 28.80 -46.53 -43.81
C HIS A 10 27.85 -46.28 -42.61
N LEU A 11 26.74 -47.04 -42.50
CA LEU A 11 26.03 -47.46 -41.26
C LEU A 11 25.67 -46.38 -40.20
N SER A 12 24.47 -46.33 -39.63
CA SER A 12 23.75 -47.44 -39.02
C SER A 12 22.36 -46.98 -38.60
N SER A 13 21.38 -47.87 -38.75
CA SER A 13 20.05 -47.77 -38.18
C SER A 13 20.09 -47.89 -36.65
N GLY A 14 19.26 -47.13 -35.94
CA GLY A 14 18.99 -47.36 -34.50
C GLY A 14 18.21 -46.23 -33.83
N PRO A 15 17.06 -46.50 -33.16
CA PRO A 15 16.19 -45.49 -32.56
C PRO A 15 16.48 -45.25 -31.07
N SER A 16 16.35 -44.02 -30.59
CA SER A 16 16.32 -43.62 -29.16
C SER A 16 15.86 -42.16 -29.11
N GLU A 17 15.06 -41.59 -28.21
CA GLU A 17 14.13 -41.95 -27.14
C GLU A 17 13.40 -40.60 -26.81
N PRO A 18 12.28 -40.57 -26.08
CA PRO A 18 11.52 -39.36 -25.80
C PRO A 18 12.22 -38.55 -24.68
N GLY A 19 13.02 -37.57 -25.08
CA GLY A 19 13.76 -36.69 -24.17
C GLY A 19 12.98 -35.44 -23.79
N VAL A 20 12.31 -35.51 -22.63
CA VAL A 20 12.15 -34.47 -21.59
C VAL A 20 11.71 -33.05 -22.02
N ALA A 21 10.57 -32.64 -21.47
CA ALA A 21 9.98 -31.30 -21.51
C ALA A 21 10.98 -30.16 -21.18
N PRO A 22 10.76 -28.95 -21.72
CA PRO A 22 11.68 -27.83 -21.56
C PRO A 22 11.84 -27.46 -20.10
N GLU A 23 13.11 -27.44 -19.70
CA GLU A 23 13.65 -27.00 -18.44
C GLU A 23 13.07 -25.63 -18.06
N SER A 24 12.20 -25.68 -17.04
CA SER A 24 11.90 -24.65 -16.06
C SER A 24 12.45 -23.27 -16.40
N ALA A 25 11.56 -22.41 -16.91
CA ALA A 25 11.65 -20.98 -16.68
C ALA A 25 11.64 -20.75 -15.16
N HIS A 26 12.81 -20.84 -14.54
CA HIS A 26 13.08 -20.28 -13.24
C HIS A 26 13.12 -18.77 -13.44
N LEU A 27 11.93 -18.18 -13.65
CA LEU A 27 11.73 -16.78 -13.34
C LEU A 27 12.17 -16.66 -11.89
N GLU A 28 13.32 -16.02 -11.67
CA GLU A 28 13.63 -15.36 -10.43
C GLU A 28 12.37 -14.61 -10.03
N ARG A 29 11.61 -15.21 -9.10
CA ARG A 29 10.69 -14.48 -8.25
C ARG A 29 11.61 -13.67 -7.35
N GLU A 30 12.22 -12.63 -7.92
CA GLU A 30 12.78 -11.55 -7.12
C GLU A 30 11.67 -11.21 -6.13
N SER A 31 11.97 -11.50 -4.87
CA SER A 31 11.09 -11.25 -3.76
C SER A 31 10.74 -9.76 -3.82
N LEU A 32 9.55 -9.44 -4.33
CA LEU A 32 8.91 -8.12 -4.27
C LEU A 32 8.57 -7.75 -2.81
N GLN A 33 9.41 -8.13 -1.85
CA GLN A 33 9.30 -7.69 -0.47
C GLN A 33 9.73 -6.24 -0.42
N GLY A 34 8.73 -5.35 -0.46
CA GLY A 34 8.91 -3.96 -0.09
C GLY A 34 9.52 -3.81 1.31
N PRO A 35 9.96 -2.60 1.69
CA PRO A 35 10.59 -2.36 2.98
C PRO A 35 9.68 -2.83 4.13
N GLN A 36 10.24 -3.39 5.21
CA GLN A 36 9.45 -3.83 6.36
C GLN A 36 8.80 -2.67 7.14
N SER A 37 9.32 -1.46 6.95
CA SER A 37 8.81 -0.26 7.58
C SER A 37 9.01 0.93 6.65
N VAL A 38 8.04 1.83 6.66
CA VAL A 38 8.09 3.09 5.92
C VAL A 38 7.81 4.23 6.88
N ILE A 39 8.53 5.33 6.70
CA ILE A 39 8.38 6.54 7.49
C ILE A 39 7.83 7.60 6.56
N ILE A 40 6.67 8.15 6.92
CA ILE A 40 5.95 9.14 6.13
C ILE A 40 5.93 10.45 6.91
N ASP A 41 6.45 11.51 6.30
CA ASP A 41 6.39 12.84 6.88
C ASP A 41 4.98 13.42 6.74
N LEU A 42 4.24 13.39 7.85
CA LEU A 42 2.94 14.00 8.05
C LEU A 42 2.98 15.13 9.08
N GLY A 43 4.16 15.63 9.46
CA GLY A 43 4.31 16.53 10.60
C GLY A 43 3.50 17.81 10.47
N GLN A 44 3.40 18.38 9.27
CA GLN A 44 2.54 19.55 9.02
C GLN A 44 1.06 19.19 9.11
N ALA A 45 0.62 18.11 8.45
CA ALA A 45 -0.76 17.67 8.45
C ALA A 45 -1.27 17.32 9.87
N ILE A 46 -0.43 16.68 10.68
CA ILE A 46 -0.73 16.36 12.08
C ILE A 46 -0.85 17.65 12.92
N ARG A 47 0.05 18.62 12.75
CA ARG A 47 -0.06 19.91 13.45
C ARG A 47 -1.34 20.65 13.09
N ASP A 48 -1.71 20.66 11.81
CA ASP A 48 -2.94 21.29 11.34
C ASP A 48 -4.18 20.57 11.88
N PHE A 49 -4.16 19.23 11.89
CA PHE A 49 -5.18 18.41 12.52
C PHE A 49 -5.32 18.75 14.01
N GLU A 50 -4.25 18.67 14.79
CA GLU A 50 -4.26 18.95 16.23
C GLU A 50 -4.80 20.37 16.55
N ASN A 51 -4.43 21.36 15.73
CA ASN A 51 -4.92 22.73 15.90
C ASN A 51 -6.44 22.82 15.67
N ASN A 52 -6.96 22.15 14.64
CA ASN A 52 -8.39 22.13 14.33
C ASN A 52 -9.20 21.37 15.38
N VAL A 53 -8.70 20.23 15.86
CA VAL A 53 -9.40 19.41 16.85
C VAL A 53 -9.37 20.07 18.25
N LYS A 54 -8.26 20.73 18.62
CA LYS A 54 -8.19 21.58 19.83
C LYS A 54 -9.23 22.70 19.81
N TYR A 55 -9.40 23.35 18.65
CA TYR A 55 -10.44 24.38 18.48
C TYR A 55 -11.85 23.80 18.65
N ALA A 56 -12.07 22.58 18.16
CA ALA A 56 -13.32 21.86 18.36
C ALA A 56 -13.54 21.36 19.80
N ARG A 57 -12.54 21.46 20.69
CA ARG A 57 -12.57 20.98 22.09
C ARG A 57 -12.90 19.49 22.21
N VAL A 58 -12.40 18.71 21.25
CA VAL A 58 -12.51 17.24 21.28
C VAL A 58 -11.10 16.68 21.48
N ASP A 59 -11.01 15.55 22.16
CA ASP A 59 -9.75 14.84 22.36
C ASP A 59 -9.71 13.69 21.35
N ILE A 60 -9.06 13.92 20.21
CA ILE A 60 -8.87 12.92 19.16
C ILE A 60 -7.37 12.85 18.90
N ASP A 61 -6.77 11.68 19.14
CA ASP A 61 -5.37 11.45 18.87
C ASP A 61 -5.15 11.26 17.35
N PRO A 62 -4.16 11.96 16.75
CA PRO A 62 -3.86 11.80 15.33
C PRO A 62 -3.38 10.38 14.98
N GLY A 63 -2.77 9.66 15.92
CA GLY A 63 -2.34 8.28 15.75
C GLY A 63 -3.51 7.30 15.66
N ASP A 64 -4.57 7.51 16.44
CA ASP A 64 -5.81 6.74 16.33
C ASP A 64 -6.44 6.94 14.93
N VAL A 65 -6.52 8.20 14.47
CA VAL A 65 -7.01 8.53 13.13
C VAL A 65 -6.17 7.87 12.04
N LEU A 66 -4.83 7.95 12.12
CA LEU A 66 -3.95 7.30 11.15
C LEU A 66 -4.03 5.78 11.20
N SER A 67 -4.22 5.19 12.38
CA SER A 67 -4.43 3.76 12.55
C SER A 67 -5.70 3.32 11.82
N ASP A 68 -6.81 4.00 12.07
CA ASP A 68 -8.10 3.62 11.50
C ASP A 68 -8.17 3.89 9.99
N ILE A 69 -7.67 5.04 9.53
CA ILE A 69 -7.53 5.31 8.10
C ILE A 69 -6.65 4.24 7.44
N SER A 70 -5.54 3.82 8.06
CA SER A 70 -4.68 2.78 7.49
C SER A 70 -5.43 1.45 7.35
N LYS A 71 -6.23 1.05 8.34
CA LYS A 71 -7.05 -0.17 8.30
C LYS A 71 -8.12 -0.10 7.22
N GLU A 72 -8.78 1.05 7.05
CA GLU A 72 -9.78 1.24 5.99
C GLU A 72 -9.13 1.14 4.61
N ILE A 73 -7.95 1.74 4.41
CA ILE A 73 -7.17 1.63 3.16
C ILE A 73 -6.78 0.16 2.88
N ILE A 74 -6.54 -0.66 3.91
CA ILE A 74 -6.21 -2.09 3.77
C ILE A 74 -7.46 -2.94 3.49
N SER A 75 -8.55 -2.69 4.21
CA SER A 75 -9.73 -3.58 4.25
C SER A 75 -10.65 -3.40 3.05
N LYS A 76 -10.73 -2.20 2.50
CA LYS A 76 -11.51 -1.92 1.31
C LYS A 76 -10.52 -1.88 0.16
N ASP A 77 -10.67 -2.82 -0.78
CA ASP A 77 -10.05 -2.72 -2.11
C ASP A 77 -10.47 -1.37 -2.71
N TYR A 78 -9.66 -0.36 -2.45
CA TYR A 78 -9.69 1.02 -2.92
C TYR A 78 -11.07 1.63 -3.25
N ASP A 79 -11.47 2.62 -2.46
CA ASP A 79 -12.11 3.82 -3.02
C ASP A 79 -11.61 5.05 -2.25
N LYS A 80 -11.60 6.23 -2.91
CA LYS A 80 -11.48 7.53 -2.23
C LYS A 80 -12.48 7.66 -1.08
N ASP A 81 -13.57 6.88 -1.17
CA ASP A 81 -14.61 6.77 -0.16
C ASP A 81 -14.11 6.13 1.15
N ALA A 82 -12.98 5.43 1.24
CA ALA A 82 -12.52 4.86 2.51
C ALA A 82 -12.27 5.92 3.60
N VAL A 83 -11.73 7.09 3.22
CA VAL A 83 -11.56 8.23 4.13
C VAL A 83 -12.93 8.86 4.45
N PHE A 84 -13.82 8.96 3.46
CA PHE A 84 -15.17 9.51 3.64
C PHE A 84 -16.08 8.60 4.49
N ASP A 85 -15.91 7.29 4.40
CA ASP A 85 -16.60 6.27 5.18
C ASP A 85 -16.15 6.36 6.63
N PHE A 86 -14.82 6.42 6.88
CA PHE A 86 -14.30 6.65 8.23
C PHE A 86 -14.85 7.95 8.83
N ILE A 87 -14.87 9.03 8.04
CA ILE A 87 -15.44 10.31 8.49
C ILE A 87 -16.94 10.17 8.79
N SER A 88 -17.68 9.40 8.00
CA SER A 88 -19.11 9.15 8.20
C SER A 88 -19.37 8.34 9.47
N ASP A 89 -18.59 7.29 9.72
CA ASP A 89 -18.65 6.47 10.93
C ASP A 89 -18.25 7.28 12.16
N LEU A 90 -17.19 8.07 12.07
CA LEU A 90 -16.78 8.95 13.16
C LEU A 90 -17.83 10.02 13.43
N ARG A 91 -18.41 10.60 12.38
CA ARG A 91 -19.51 11.56 12.51
C ARG A 91 -20.66 10.93 13.28
N PHE A 92 -21.08 9.72 12.92
CA PHE A 92 -22.13 8.99 13.63
C PHE A 92 -21.78 8.79 15.12
N ASN A 93 -20.52 8.44 15.43
CA ASN A 93 -20.06 8.20 16.80
C ASN A 93 -19.91 9.49 17.65
N LEU A 94 -19.72 10.64 17.01
CA LEU A 94 -19.51 11.93 17.66
C LEU A 94 -20.74 12.84 17.63
N GLU A 95 -21.78 12.53 16.83
CA GLU A 95 -22.96 13.40 16.61
C GLU A 95 -23.72 13.74 17.90
N GLU A 96 -23.71 12.85 18.90
CA GLU A 96 -24.31 13.11 20.22
C GLU A 96 -23.41 13.90 21.19
N LYS A 97 -22.10 13.99 20.91
CA LYS A 97 -21.09 14.55 21.83
C LYS A 97 -20.56 15.91 21.38
N VAL A 98 -20.77 16.28 20.12
CA VAL A 98 -20.11 17.42 19.47
C VAL A 98 -21.13 18.27 18.72
N ARG A 99 -21.00 19.59 18.77
CA ARG A 99 -21.92 20.48 18.02
C ARG A 99 -21.70 20.33 16.52
N PRO A 100 -22.73 20.53 15.67
CA PRO A 100 -22.60 20.34 14.21
C PRO A 100 -21.45 21.12 13.56
N ASN A 101 -21.21 22.35 14.01
CA ASN A 101 -20.10 23.18 13.50
C ASN A 101 -18.72 22.68 13.93
N GLN A 102 -18.60 22.09 15.12
CA GLN A 102 -17.37 21.45 15.59
C GLN A 102 -17.13 20.14 14.84
N MET A 103 -18.19 19.37 14.58
CA MET A 103 -18.11 18.13 13.81
C MET A 103 -17.64 18.38 12.38
N ALA A 104 -18.11 19.45 11.73
CA ALA A 104 -17.63 19.85 10.42
C ALA A 104 -16.12 20.17 10.42
N CYS A 105 -15.63 20.87 11.45
CA CYS A 105 -14.19 21.14 11.59
C CYS A 105 -13.37 19.87 11.81
N ILE A 106 -13.88 18.92 12.61
CA ILE A 106 -13.21 17.63 12.87
C ILE A 106 -13.17 16.79 11.59
N ALA A 107 -14.29 16.68 10.88
CA ALA A 107 -14.37 15.96 9.62
C ALA A 107 -13.39 16.50 8.58
N ASP A 108 -13.34 17.83 8.40
CA ASP A 108 -12.39 18.50 7.49
C ASP A 108 -10.92 18.27 7.90
N ALA A 109 -10.63 18.28 9.21
CA ALA A 109 -9.28 18.00 9.71
C ALA A 109 -8.85 16.55 9.42
N ILE A 110 -9.76 15.59 9.61
CA ILE A 110 -9.52 14.17 9.33
C ILE A 110 -9.35 13.93 7.84
N GLU A 111 -10.20 14.52 7.02
CA GLU A 111 -10.12 14.43 5.56
C GLU A 111 -8.75 14.92 5.08
N LYS A 112 -8.32 16.10 5.54
CA LYS A 112 -7.01 16.66 5.19
C LYS A 112 -5.86 15.77 5.64
N LEU A 113 -5.93 15.18 6.82
CA LEU A 113 -4.91 14.26 7.32
C LEU A 113 -4.87 12.96 6.49
N GLY A 114 -6.03 12.37 6.19
CA GLY A 114 -6.15 11.16 5.37
C GLY A 114 -5.66 11.37 3.94
N MET A 115 -6.05 12.48 3.32
CA MET A 115 -5.59 12.85 1.97
C MET A 115 -4.09 13.10 1.93
N ALA A 116 -3.52 13.74 2.97
CA ALA A 116 -2.08 13.91 3.08
C ALA A 116 -1.36 12.55 3.17
N LEU A 117 -1.89 11.60 3.96
CA LEU A 117 -1.34 10.24 4.02
C LEU A 117 -1.36 9.58 2.63
N VAL A 118 -2.51 9.53 1.97
CA VAL A 118 -2.66 8.89 0.64
C VAL A 118 -1.70 9.51 -0.37
N GLU A 119 -1.62 10.84 -0.43
CA GLU A 119 -0.74 11.55 -1.35
C GLU A 119 0.73 11.20 -1.10
N ARG A 120 1.18 11.18 0.16
CA ARG A 120 2.56 10.78 0.48
C ARG A 120 2.85 9.33 0.12
N LEU A 121 1.91 8.42 0.40
CA LEU A 121 2.07 7.01 0.04
C LEU A 121 2.20 6.82 -1.49
N ARG A 122 1.46 7.60 -2.28
CA ARG A 122 1.61 7.65 -3.76
C ARG A 122 2.98 8.18 -4.17
N GLN A 123 3.42 9.29 -3.59
CA GLN A 123 4.72 9.91 -3.89
C GLN A 123 5.90 8.97 -3.66
N HIS A 124 5.79 8.10 -2.65
CA HIS A 124 6.82 7.13 -2.31
C HIS A 124 6.70 5.78 -3.05
N ASN A 125 5.73 5.62 -3.96
CA ASN A 125 5.41 4.34 -4.63
C ASN A 125 5.19 3.17 -3.65
N ILE A 126 4.71 3.48 -2.44
CA ILE A 126 4.35 2.47 -1.42
C ILE A 126 2.87 2.10 -1.56
N TYR A 127 2.11 2.95 -2.24
CA TYR A 127 0.71 2.78 -2.52
C TYR A 127 0.45 2.97 -4.01
N HIS A 128 -0.20 1.97 -4.59
CA HIS A 128 -0.59 1.96 -6.00
C HIS A 128 -2.10 1.83 -6.10
N PRO A 129 -2.82 2.93 -6.43
CA PRO A 129 -4.29 2.92 -6.47
C PRO A 129 -4.85 1.93 -7.50
N GLU A 130 -4.09 1.63 -8.55
CA GLU A 130 -4.50 0.70 -9.60
C GLU A 130 -4.42 -0.77 -9.17
N THR A 131 -3.62 -1.08 -8.14
CA THR A 131 -3.44 -2.46 -7.65
C THR A 131 -4.04 -2.69 -6.27
N GLY A 132 -4.59 -1.65 -5.64
CA GLY A 132 -5.16 -1.72 -4.29
C GLY A 132 -4.15 -2.08 -3.18
N ARG A 133 -2.85 -2.11 -3.48
CA ARG A 133 -1.85 -2.60 -2.54
C ARG A 133 -1.45 -1.52 -1.54
N PHE A 134 -1.86 -1.71 -0.29
CA PHE A 134 -1.27 -1.10 0.87
C PHE A 134 -1.15 -2.16 1.98
N GLU A 135 0.04 -2.72 2.14
CA GLU A 135 0.27 -3.84 3.07
C GLU A 135 0.88 -3.37 4.40
N TYR A 136 0.63 -2.11 4.79
CA TYR A 136 1.26 -1.50 5.95
C TYR A 136 0.23 -0.99 6.96
N GLY A 137 0.42 -1.32 8.23
CA GLY A 137 -0.36 -0.78 9.35
C GLY A 137 0.39 0.33 10.07
N PHE A 138 -0.33 1.31 10.61
CA PHE A 138 0.25 2.33 11.47
C PHE A 138 0.86 1.69 12.73
N TYR A 139 2.10 2.09 13.06
CA TYR A 139 2.85 1.57 14.20
C TYR A 139 3.12 2.63 15.28
N GLY A 140 3.08 3.91 14.93
CA GLY A 140 3.32 5.02 15.86
C GLY A 140 4.07 6.18 15.21
N PHE A 141 4.61 7.07 16.04
CA PHE A 141 5.35 8.24 15.60
C PHE A 141 6.85 8.12 15.89
N ALA A 142 7.66 8.55 14.92
CA ALA A 142 9.06 8.90 15.11
C ALA A 142 9.19 10.41 15.42
N PRO A 143 10.39 10.89 15.87
CA PRO A 143 10.59 12.30 16.21
C PRO A 143 10.11 13.26 15.11
N GLY A 144 9.49 14.37 15.51
CA GLY A 144 8.95 15.35 14.56
C GLY A 144 7.60 14.98 13.95
N ASN A 145 6.83 14.08 14.59
CA ASN A 145 5.52 13.60 14.14
C ASN A 145 5.59 12.90 12.77
N MET A 146 6.68 12.17 12.53
CA MET A 146 6.79 11.31 11.35
C MET A 146 6.02 10.01 11.61
N ALA A 147 5.04 9.69 10.75
CA ALA A 147 4.22 8.50 10.90
C ALA A 147 4.99 7.27 10.44
N VAL A 148 5.09 6.26 11.30
CA VAL A 148 5.75 4.99 11.02
C VAL A 148 4.70 3.95 10.68
N PHE A 149 4.82 3.33 9.51
CA PHE A 149 4.01 2.20 9.11
C PHE A 149 4.87 0.95 8.94
N ARG A 150 4.35 -0.22 9.29
CA ARG A 150 5.07 -1.50 9.19
C ARG A 150 4.28 -2.50 8.37
N THR A 151 4.99 -3.36 7.66
CA THR A 151 4.34 -4.42 6.89
C THR A 151 3.51 -5.30 7.80
N LEU A 152 2.27 -5.52 7.39
CA LEU A 152 1.38 -6.51 7.98
C LEU A 152 1.83 -7.85 7.44
N MET A 153 2.72 -8.54 8.17
CA MET A 153 3.10 -9.89 7.77
C MET A 153 1.83 -10.74 7.65
N ARG A 154 1.53 -11.21 6.43
CA ARG A 154 0.52 -12.26 6.21
C ARG A 154 1.01 -13.50 6.95
N ARG A 155 0.38 -13.81 8.09
CA ARG A 155 0.51 -15.13 8.73
C ARG A 155 -0.27 -16.15 7.92
#